data_AF-A0A821UF40-F1
#
_entry.id   AF-A0A821UF40-F1
#
_cell.length_a   1.000
_cell.length_b   1.000
_cell.length_c   1.000
_cell.angle_alpha   90.00
_cell.angle_beta   90.00
_cell.angle_gamma   90.00
#
_symmetry.space_group_name_H-M   'P 1'
#
loop_
_entity.id
_entity.type
_entity.pdbx_description
1 polymer ?
#
loop_
_entity_poly.entity_id
_entity_poly.type
_entity_poly.pdbx_seq_one_letter_code
_entity_poly.pdbx_strand_id
1 'polypeptide(L)'
;QWASGVIKKQRAPKYTDQQLEEIPARARRLYRILSNNDFDLIMDDEKYVLLQDQSVPTNRGFYTSDKRTTPSQIKFKRIQKFEPKILVWIAISENGISKLFFFKTKASC
;
A
#
# COMPACT_ATOMS: atom_id res chain seq x y z
N GLN A 1 22.26 -30.44 19.19
CA GLN A 1 21.61 -29.27 19.81
C GLN A 1 20.91 -28.51 18.70
N TRP A 2 19.59 -28.64 18.57
CA TRP A 2 18.82 -27.98 17.52
C TRP A 2 18.33 -26.64 18.05
N ALA A 3 18.73 -25.54 17.41
CA ALA A 3 18.25 -24.21 17.76
C ALA A 3 16.74 -24.14 17.47
N SER A 4 15.94 -24.06 18.52
CA SER A 4 14.53 -23.71 18.46
C SER A 4 14.41 -22.26 17.95
N GLY A 5 14.28 -22.12 16.63
CA GLY A 5 13.98 -20.84 16.00
C GLY A 5 12.67 -20.31 16.58
N VAL A 6 12.74 -19.21 17.33
CA VAL A 6 11.57 -18.52 17.87
C VAL A 6 10.73 -18.03 16.70
N ILE A 7 9.57 -18.66 16.47
CA ILE A 7 8.56 -18.17 15.53
C ILE A 7 8.01 -16.86 16.11
N LYS A 8 8.47 -15.73 15.59
CA LYS A 8 7.96 -14.41 16.00
C LYS A 8 6.49 -14.32 15.60
N LYS A 9 5.62 -14.03 16.57
CA LYS A 9 4.18 -13.83 16.35
C LYS A 9 3.98 -12.75 15.28
N GLN A 10 3.44 -13.13 14.13
CA GLN A 10 3.09 -12.18 13.08
C GLN A 10 1.86 -11.39 13.50
N ARG A 11 1.82 -10.10 13.14
CA ARG A 11 0.66 -9.25 13.40
C ARG A 11 -0.47 -9.69 12.46
N ALA A 12 -1.47 -10.35 13.00
CA ALA A 12 -2.73 -10.57 12.30
C ALA A 12 -3.57 -9.27 12.37
N PRO A 13 -4.35 -8.95 11.33
CA PRO A 13 -5.38 -7.93 11.41
C PRO A 13 -6.32 -8.24 12.58
N LYS A 14 -6.84 -7.19 13.23
CA LYS A 14 -7.81 -7.36 14.30
C LYS A 14 -9.16 -7.72 13.69
N TYR A 15 -9.51 -9.01 13.72
CA TYR A 15 -10.82 -9.48 13.31
C TYR A 15 -11.85 -9.28 14.43
N THR A 16 -13.11 -9.05 14.06
CA THR A 16 -14.25 -9.18 14.98
C THR A 16 -14.64 -10.65 15.12
N ASP A 17 -15.34 -11.01 16.19
CA ASP A 17 -15.81 -12.40 16.40
C ASP A 17 -16.70 -12.87 15.24
N GLN A 18 -17.54 -11.98 14.71
CA GLN A 18 -18.35 -12.23 13.52
C GLN A 18 -17.47 -12.53 12.28
N GLN A 19 -16.40 -11.77 12.06
CA GLN A 19 -15.49 -12.03 10.93
C GLN A 19 -14.81 -13.39 11.06
N LEU A 20 -14.40 -13.78 12.28
CA LEU A 20 -13.79 -15.08 12.53
C LEU A 20 -14.73 -16.24 12.23
N GLU A 21 -16.03 -16.07 12.50
CA GLU A 21 -17.05 -17.07 12.18
C GLU A 21 -17.34 -17.15 10.66
N GLU A 22 -17.42 -15.99 9.99
CA GLU A 22 -17.83 -15.93 8.59
C GLU A 22 -16.72 -16.26 7.59
N ILE A 23 -15.46 -15.89 7.87
CA ILE A 23 -14.32 -16.07 6.95
C ILE A 23 -14.19 -17.53 6.49
N PRO A 24 -14.18 -18.55 7.39
CA PRO A 24 -14.04 -19.94 6.96
C PRO A 24 -15.20 -20.43 6.09
N ALA A 25 -16.43 -19.97 6.37
CA ALA A 25 -17.61 -20.34 5.60
C ALA A 25 -17.58 -19.72 4.18
N ARG A 26 -17.26 -18.43 4.10
CA ARG A 26 -17.10 -17.71 2.82
C ARG A 26 -15.96 -18.30 1.99
N ALA A 27 -14.81 -18.59 2.60
CA ALA A 27 -13.67 -19.20 1.92
C ALA A 27 -14.00 -20.58 1.36
N ARG A 28 -14.67 -21.45 2.13
CA ARG A 28 -15.11 -22.77 1.66
C ARG A 28 -16.09 -22.67 0.50
N ARG A 29 -17.02 -21.72 0.55
CA ARG A 29 -17.97 -21.47 -0.55
C ARG A 29 -17.26 -21.00 -1.81
N LEU A 30 -16.35 -20.04 -1.67
CA LEU A 30 -15.55 -19.53 -2.79
C LEU A 30 -14.73 -20.65 -3.42
N TYR A 31 -14.03 -21.46 -2.63
CA TYR A 31 -13.23 -22.59 -3.13
C TYR A 31 -14.04 -23.56 -4.00
N ARG A 32 -15.28 -23.88 -3.60
CA ARG A 32 -16.17 -24.74 -4.39
C ARG A 32 -16.54 -24.12 -5.75
N ILE A 33 -16.76 -22.80 -5.78
CA ILE A 33 -17.02 -22.08 -7.04
C ILE A 33 -15.76 -22.11 -7.89
N LEU A 34 -14.60 -21.79 -7.29
CA LEU A 34 -13.32 -21.75 -7.99
C LEU A 34 -12.90 -23.10 -8.57
N SER A 35 -13.24 -24.20 -7.90
CA SER A 35 -12.88 -25.56 -8.33
C SER A 35 -13.70 -26.07 -9.53
N ASN A 36 -14.82 -25.42 -9.85
CA ASN A 36 -15.66 -25.84 -10.97
C ASN A 36 -15.16 -25.33 -12.33
N ASN A 37 -14.14 -24.47 -12.37
CA ASN A 37 -13.48 -23.91 -13.58
C ASN A 37 -14.43 -23.31 -14.64
N ASP A 38 -15.68 -23.00 -14.28
CA ASP A 38 -16.70 -22.45 -15.18
C ASP A 38 -16.96 -20.97 -14.87
N PHE A 39 -15.90 -20.17 -14.88
CA PHE A 39 -15.95 -18.72 -14.66
C PHE A 39 -14.63 -18.07 -15.05
N ASP A 40 -14.68 -16.77 -15.38
CA ASP A 40 -13.49 -15.92 -15.46
C ASP A 40 -13.33 -15.14 -14.16
N LEU A 41 -12.19 -15.30 -13.47
CA LEU A 41 -11.89 -14.51 -12.28
C LEU A 41 -11.29 -13.16 -12.66
N ILE A 42 -12.01 -12.08 -12.35
CA ILE A 42 -11.47 -10.72 -12.42
C ILE A 42 -11.26 -10.23 -10.99
N MET A 43 -10.02 -9.90 -10.64
CA MET A 43 -9.66 -9.31 -9.36
C MET A 43 -9.28 -7.85 -9.57
N ASP A 44 -9.87 -6.94 -8.81
CA ASP A 44 -9.52 -5.52 -8.80
C ASP A 44 -9.12 -5.02 -7.41
N ASP A 45 -8.34 -3.94 -7.36
CA ASP A 45 -7.97 -3.27 -6.12
C ASP A 45 -7.57 -1.81 -6.37
N GLU A 46 -7.67 -0.97 -5.34
CA GLU A 46 -7.12 0.39 -5.32
C GLU A 46 -5.83 0.47 -4.50
N LYS A 47 -4.79 1.01 -5.11
CA LYS A 47 -3.53 1.31 -4.42
C LYS A 47 -3.14 2.77 -4.51
N TYR A 48 -2.82 3.36 -3.36
CA TYR A 48 -2.14 4.65 -3.32
C TYR A 48 -0.63 4.46 -3.56
N VAL A 49 -0.11 5.13 -4.58
CA VAL A 49 1.31 5.27 -4.87
C VAL A 49 1.74 6.68 -4.49
N LEU A 50 2.79 6.80 -3.69
CA LEU A 50 3.37 8.10 -3.34
C LEU A 50 4.24 8.59 -4.50
N LEU A 51 4.16 9.89 -4.82
CA LEU A 51 5.10 10.49 -5.79
C LEU A 51 6.53 10.59 -5.23
N GLN A 52 6.66 10.57 -3.90
CA GLN A 52 7.92 10.61 -3.19
C GLN A 52 7.89 9.56 -2.07
N ASP A 53 8.72 8.54 -2.17
CA ASP A 53 8.84 7.50 -1.15
C ASP A 53 9.78 7.95 -0.03
N GLN A 54 9.46 7.61 1.23
CA GLN A 54 10.37 7.81 2.37
C GLN A 54 11.41 6.68 2.45
N SER A 55 11.12 5.52 1.84
CA SER A 55 11.99 4.34 1.87
C SER A 55 13.20 4.45 0.93
N VAL A 56 13.10 5.33 -0.09
CA VAL A 56 14.19 5.64 -1.00
C VAL A 56 14.88 6.91 -0.52
N PRO A 57 16.22 6.91 -0.31
CA PRO A 57 16.97 8.11 0.06
C PRO A 57 16.78 9.20 -1.00
N THR A 58 15.86 10.11 -0.72
CA THR A 58 15.52 11.23 -1.61
C THR A 58 16.14 12.50 -1.03
N ASN A 59 16.40 13.48 -1.89
CA ASN A 59 16.86 14.83 -1.53
C ASN A 59 15.79 15.64 -0.78
N ARG A 60 15.43 15.20 0.42
CA ARG A 60 14.49 15.88 1.32
C ARG A 60 15.16 16.97 2.16
N GLY A 61 16.49 17.01 2.15
CA GLY A 61 17.27 18.07 2.78
C GLY A 61 17.53 19.24 1.84
N PHE A 62 18.15 20.29 2.39
CA PHE A 62 18.74 21.36 1.59
C PHE A 62 20.25 21.13 1.48
N TYR A 63 20.81 21.45 0.32
CA TYR A 63 22.25 21.47 0.12
C TYR A 63 22.81 22.82 0.57
N THR A 64 23.89 22.79 1.32
CA THR A 64 24.61 24.01 1.71
C THR A 64 26.08 23.71 1.94
N SER A 65 26.94 24.66 1.58
CA SER A 65 28.35 24.68 1.99
C SER A 65 28.52 25.18 3.43
N ASP A 66 27.57 25.96 3.96
CA ASP A 66 27.57 26.47 5.33
C ASP A 66 26.16 26.68 5.90
N LYS A 67 25.82 25.87 6.91
CA LYS A 67 24.53 25.94 7.61
C LYS A 67 24.34 27.26 8.36
N ARG A 68 25.39 27.98 8.77
CA ARG A 68 25.24 29.22 9.57
C ARG A 68 24.71 30.36 8.70
N THR A 69 25.24 30.51 7.50
CA THR A 69 24.85 31.54 6.52
C THR A 69 23.59 31.20 5.71
N THR A 70 23.11 29.95 5.78
CA THR A 70 21.92 29.54 5.02
C THR A 70 20.65 30.28 5.52
N PRO A 71 19.86 30.91 4.63
CA PRO A 71 18.62 31.60 4.98
C PRO A 71 17.61 30.72 5.72
N SER A 72 16.88 31.31 6.68
CA SER A 72 15.84 30.63 7.46
C SER A 72 14.72 30.05 6.58
N GLN A 73 14.38 30.73 5.49
CA GLN A 73 13.39 30.26 4.51
C GLN A 73 13.75 28.92 3.85
N ILE A 74 15.05 28.62 3.74
CA ILE A 74 15.55 27.35 3.19
C ILE A 74 15.61 26.29 4.29
N LYS A 75 16.07 26.67 5.51
CA LYS A 75 16.16 25.76 6.67
C LYS A 75 14.81 25.26 7.16
N PHE A 76 13.80 26.14 7.15
CA PHE A 76 12.49 25.89 7.73
C PHE A 76 11.38 25.86 6.67
N LYS A 77 11.72 25.46 5.44
CA LYS A 77 10.73 25.29 4.37
C LYS A 77 9.67 24.29 4.85
N ARG A 78 8.41 24.71 4.86
CA ARG A 78 7.29 23.87 5.29
C ARG A 78 7.19 22.66 4.37
N ILE A 79 7.16 21.47 4.95
CA ILE A 79 6.88 20.21 4.26
C ILE A 79 5.38 19.97 4.38
N GLN A 80 4.76 19.46 3.31
CA GLN A 80 3.35 19.13 3.32
C GLN A 80 3.09 17.98 4.31
N LYS A 81 2.03 18.07 5.11
CA LYS A 81 1.67 17.03 6.10
C LYS A 81 1.41 15.67 5.44
N PHE A 82 0.85 15.70 4.24
CA PHE A 82 0.58 14.52 3.44
C PHE A 82 1.29 14.64 2.09
N GLU A 83 2.14 13.69 1.77
CA GLU A 83 2.79 13.63 0.46
C GLU A 83 1.76 13.47 -0.65
N PRO A 84 1.94 14.15 -1.80
CA PRO A 84 1.14 13.90 -2.99
C PRO A 84 1.12 12.42 -3.35
N LYS A 85 -0.09 11.89 -3.52
CA LYS A 85 -0.32 10.48 -3.85
C LYS A 85 -1.27 10.35 -5.04
N ILE A 86 -1.05 9.29 -5.80
CA ILE A 86 -1.91 8.88 -6.92
C ILE A 86 -2.62 7.60 -6.48
N LEU A 87 -3.94 7.58 -6.58
CA LEU A 87 -4.68 6.34 -6.50
C LEU A 87 -4.65 5.67 -7.87
N VAL A 88 -4.27 4.41 -7.87
CA VAL A 88 -4.25 3.54 -9.04
C VAL A 88 -5.31 2.47 -8.81
N TRP A 89 -6.25 2.35 -9.75
CA TRP A 89 -7.14 1.21 -9.84
C TRP A 89 -6.71 0.35 -11.02
N ILE A 90 -6.70 -0.97 -10.80
CA ILE A 90 -6.34 -1.96 -11.80
C ILE A 90 -7.18 -3.21 -11.57
N ALA A 91 -7.57 -3.87 -12.66
CA ALA A 91 -8.21 -5.18 -12.64
C ALA A 91 -7.34 -6.18 -13.42
N ILE A 92 -7.25 -7.40 -12.93
CA ILE A 92 -6.40 -8.47 -13.46
C ILE A 92 -7.24 -9.74 -13.54
N SER A 93 -7.09 -10.47 -14.63
CA SER A 93 -7.62 -11.82 -14.82
C SER A 93 -6.60 -12.70 -15.55
N GLU A 94 -6.96 -13.97 -15.75
CA GLU A 94 -6.16 -14.89 -16.58
C GLU A 94 -6.02 -14.42 -18.03
N ASN A 95 -6.97 -13.60 -18.50
CA ASN A 95 -7.01 -13.05 -19.85
C ASN A 95 -6.23 -11.73 -20.00
N GLY A 96 -5.70 -11.18 -18.91
CA GLY A 96 -4.83 -10.02 -18.95
C GLY A 96 -5.15 -8.94 -17.91
N ILE A 97 -4.74 -7.72 -18.22
CA ILE A 97 -4.77 -6.58 -17.29
C ILE A 97 -5.64 -5.47 -17.92
N SER A 98 -6.49 -4.86 -17.10
CA SER A 98 -7.30 -3.73 -17.53
C SER A 98 -6.46 -2.48 -17.80
N LYS A 99 -7.07 -1.50 -18.47
CA LYS A 99 -6.48 -0.17 -18.57
C LYS A 99 -6.36 0.43 -17.16
N LEU A 100 -5.13 0.77 -16.76
CA LEU A 100 -4.86 1.47 -15.52
C LEU A 100 -5.68 2.75 -15.41
N PHE A 101 -6.34 2.93 -14.27
CA PHE A 101 -7.10 4.14 -13.98
C PHE A 101 -6.43 4.93 -12.85
N PHE A 102 -6.13 6.19 -13.14
CA PHE A 102 -5.39 7.06 -12.24
C PHE A 102 -6.28 8.18 -11.70
N PHE A 103 -6.40 8.26 -10.38
CA PHE A 103 -6.96 9.42 -9.70
C PHE A 103 -5.86 10.19 -8.99
N LYS A 104 -5.69 11.45 -9.38
CA LYS A 104 -4.88 12.39 -8.61
C LYS A 104 -5.69 12.84 -7.41
N THR A 105 -5.27 12.44 -6.21
CA THR A 105 -5.82 13.08 -5.02
C THR A 105 -5.27 14.50 -4.90
N LYS A 106 -6.16 15.48 -4.73
CA LYS A 106 -5.74 16.84 -4.38
C LYS A 106 -5.08 16.73 -3.01
N ALA A 107 -3.81 17.11 -2.93
CA ALA A 107 -3.16 17.28 -1.65
C ALA A 107 -3.84 18.48 -0.98
N SER A 108 -4.71 18.25 0.00
CA SER A 108 -5.36 19.30 0.75
C SER A 108 -4.28 20.12 1.47
N CYS A 109 -4.26 21.43 1.17
CA CYS A 109 -3.36 22.41 1.78
C CYS A 109 -3.64 22.56 3.28
#